data_AF-A0A9E3K0X9-F1
#
_entry.id   AF-A0A9E3K0X9-F1
#
_cell.length_a   1.000
_cell.length_b   1.000
_cell.length_c   1.000
_cell.angle_alpha   90.00
_cell.angle_beta   90.00
_cell.angle_gamma   90.00
#
_symmetry.space_group_name_H-M   'P 1'
#
loop_
_entity.id
_entity.type
_entity.pdbx_description
1 polymer ?
#
loop_
_entity_poly.entity_id
_entity_poly.type
_entity_poly.pdbx_seq_one_letter_code
_entity_poly.pdbx_strand_id
1 'polypeptide(L)'
;MVLPAPPAPVAAPGGQSGTVKATVTSATGIVAADAIVAFSSSDSSLVNFKPAASAITDKTGVAVVNVVPASLTSAGATTIKAEASVSGKTGSATANIAVGAAPLTVGTLTFSPAPSGTLPAFSTLSLAIPISSGG
;
A
#
# COMPACT_ATOMS: atom_id res chain seq x y z
N MET A 1 16.54 -18.83 16.96
CA MET A 1 15.86 -18.36 15.73
C MET A 1 15.35 -16.96 16.04
N VAL A 2 16.19 -15.96 15.83
CA VAL A 2 15.89 -14.57 16.16
C VAL A 2 15.80 -13.83 14.84
N LEU A 3 14.58 -13.48 14.43
CA LEU A 3 14.40 -12.52 13.35
C LEU A 3 14.91 -11.16 13.87
N PRO A 4 15.65 -10.38 13.06
CA PRO A 4 16.12 -9.06 13.46
C PRO A 4 14.95 -8.13 13.81
N ALA A 5 15.22 -7.17 14.69
CA ALA A 5 14.25 -6.24 15.25
C ALA A 5 13.43 -5.48 14.17
N PRO A 6 12.18 -5.09 14.47
CA PRO A 6 11.31 -4.38 13.53
C PRO A 6 11.97 -3.11 12.98
N PRO A 7 11.91 -2.85 11.66
CA PRO A 7 12.25 -1.54 11.14
C PRO A 7 11.27 -0.48 11.69
N ALA A 8 11.78 0.75 11.83
CA ALA A 8 11.03 1.93 12.26
C ALA A 8 9.76 2.14 11.41
N PRO A 9 8.71 2.77 11.97
CA PRO A 9 7.44 2.93 11.28
C PRO A 9 7.59 3.67 9.95
N VAL A 10 7.18 3.03 8.86
CA VAL A 10 7.14 3.63 7.53
C VAL A 10 5.80 4.38 7.43
N ALA A 11 5.86 5.71 7.45
CA ALA A 11 4.72 6.55 7.14
C ALA A 11 4.60 6.67 5.62
N ALA A 12 3.50 6.19 5.03
CA ALA A 12 3.16 6.47 3.64
C ALA A 12 2.23 7.70 3.60
N PRO A 13 2.63 8.80 2.93
CA PRO A 13 1.72 9.91 2.62
C PRO A 13 0.48 9.39 1.88
N GLY A 14 -0.64 10.10 2.01
CA GLY A 14 -1.95 9.54 1.69
C GLY A 14 -2.08 8.98 0.27
N GLY A 15 -2.70 7.81 0.14
CA GLY A 15 -2.93 7.15 -1.14
C GLY A 15 -1.72 6.44 -1.78
N GLN A 16 -0.54 6.48 -1.17
CA GLN A 16 0.68 5.94 -1.79
C GLN A 16 0.92 4.47 -1.43
N SER A 17 1.35 3.68 -2.42
CA SER A 17 1.76 2.28 -2.22
C SER A 17 3.11 2.21 -1.49
N GLY A 18 3.24 1.32 -0.52
CA GLY A 18 4.49 0.98 0.15
C GLY A 18 5.02 -0.39 -0.25
N THR A 19 6.33 -0.61 -0.03
CA THR A 19 6.94 -1.95 -0.17
C THR A 19 7.32 -2.47 1.19
N VAL A 20 6.91 -3.70 1.52
CA VAL A 20 7.33 -4.39 2.74
C VAL A 20 8.35 -5.46 2.35
N LYS A 21 9.46 -5.51 3.08
CA LYS A 21 10.53 -6.49 2.90
C LYS A 21 10.67 -7.34 4.15
N ALA A 22 10.69 -8.65 3.98
CA ALA A 22 11.01 -9.59 5.03
C ALA A 22 12.28 -10.35 4.66
N THR A 23 13.30 -10.26 5.51
CA THR A 23 14.53 -11.05 5.36
C THR A 23 14.44 -12.27 6.27
N VAL A 24 14.56 -13.46 5.68
CA VAL A 24 14.48 -14.73 6.38
C VAL A 24 15.86 -15.36 6.46
N THR A 25 16.27 -15.67 7.69
CA THR A 25 17.50 -16.40 7.98
C THR A 25 17.19 -17.68 8.74
N SER A 26 17.97 -18.72 8.48
CA SER A 26 17.92 -19.99 9.20
C SER A 26 18.47 -19.81 10.63
N ALA A 27 18.20 -20.79 11.51
CA ALA A 27 18.69 -20.79 12.89
C ALA A 27 20.24 -20.74 13.00
N THR A 28 20.94 -21.11 11.93
CA THR A 28 22.40 -21.04 11.79
C THR A 28 22.91 -19.71 11.22
N GLY A 29 22.03 -18.73 10.97
CA GLY A 29 22.38 -17.42 10.41
C GLY A 29 22.54 -17.39 8.88
N ILE A 30 22.35 -18.53 8.20
CA ILE A 30 22.39 -18.62 6.73
C ILE A 30 21.09 -18.07 6.14
N VAL A 31 21.17 -17.32 5.04
CA VAL A 31 19.99 -16.83 4.30
C VAL A 31 19.11 -18.00 3.86
N ALA A 32 17.81 -17.91 4.13
CA ALA A 32 16.84 -18.92 3.72
C ALA A 32 16.23 -18.49 2.39
N ALA A 33 16.85 -18.92 1.28
CA ALA A 33 16.25 -18.80 -0.06
C ALA A 33 15.11 -19.81 -0.22
N ASP A 34 14.17 -19.52 -1.12
CA ASP A 34 13.03 -20.38 -1.47
C ASP A 34 12.07 -20.67 -0.30
N ALA A 35 12.06 -19.79 0.72
CA ALA A 35 11.16 -19.84 1.85
C ALA A 35 9.84 -19.13 1.54
N ILE A 36 8.71 -19.72 1.96
CA ILE A 36 7.40 -19.08 1.84
C ILE A 36 7.23 -18.10 2.99
N VAL A 37 6.93 -16.85 2.65
CA VAL A 37 6.57 -15.79 3.60
C VAL A 37 5.13 -15.36 3.34
N ALA A 38 4.28 -15.48 4.35
CA ALA A 38 2.92 -14.99 4.37
C ALA A 38 2.85 -13.66 5.14
N PHE A 39 2.26 -12.66 4.53
CA PHE A 39 2.04 -11.33 5.11
C PHE A 39 0.56 -11.18 5.48
N SER A 40 0.31 -10.58 6.64
CA SER A 40 -1.03 -10.21 7.08
C SER A 40 -1.02 -8.82 7.72
N SER A 41 -2.15 -8.13 7.69
CA SER A 41 -2.36 -6.86 8.38
C SER A 41 -3.28 -7.10 9.57
N SER A 42 -3.06 -6.43 10.70
CA SER A 42 -3.99 -6.42 11.83
C SER A 42 -5.34 -5.80 11.48
N ASP A 43 -5.34 -4.90 10.48
CA ASP A 43 -6.55 -4.28 9.95
C ASP A 43 -6.55 -4.36 8.40
N SER A 44 -7.44 -5.19 7.86
CA SER A 44 -7.60 -5.40 6.41
C SER A 44 -8.45 -4.30 5.75
N SER A 45 -9.09 -3.43 6.52
CA SER A 45 -9.85 -2.29 5.98
C SER A 45 -8.96 -1.10 5.62
N LEU A 46 -7.71 -1.10 6.08
CA LEU A 46 -6.75 -0.03 5.84
C LEU A 46 -5.82 -0.30 4.66
N VAL A 47 -5.42 -1.56 4.44
CA VAL A 47 -4.44 -1.93 3.41
C VAL A 47 -4.74 -3.25 2.73
N ASN A 48 -4.38 -3.32 1.45
CA ASN A 48 -4.40 -4.52 0.62
C ASN A 48 -2.99 -4.86 0.14
N PHE A 49 -2.74 -6.15 -0.08
CA PHE A 49 -1.50 -6.63 -0.69
C PHE A 49 -1.69 -6.86 -2.19
N LYS A 50 -0.70 -6.47 -3.00
CA LYS A 50 -0.70 -6.67 -4.45
C LYS A 50 0.65 -7.26 -4.91
N PRO A 51 0.65 -8.26 -5.82
CA PRO A 51 -0.49 -9.00 -6.35
C PRO A 51 -1.09 -10.01 -5.35
N ALA A 52 -0.29 -10.45 -4.37
CA ALA A 52 -0.69 -11.40 -3.34
C ALA A 52 -0.08 -11.02 -2.00
N ALA A 53 -0.66 -11.53 -0.91
CA ALA A 53 -0.15 -11.36 0.45
C ALA A 53 0.95 -12.38 0.81
N SER A 54 1.50 -13.09 -0.17
CA SER A 54 2.56 -14.07 0.04
C SER A 54 3.65 -13.91 -1.02
N ALA A 55 4.88 -14.22 -0.63
CA ALA A 55 6.04 -14.19 -1.52
C ALA A 55 7.04 -15.29 -1.14
N ILE A 56 7.89 -15.66 -2.11
CA ILE A 56 9.00 -16.59 -1.91
C ILE A 56 10.27 -15.74 -1.74
N THR A 57 11.14 -16.10 -0.80
CA THR A 57 12.42 -15.42 -0.62
C THR A 57 13.39 -15.69 -1.78
N ASP A 58 14.09 -14.65 -2.22
CA ASP A 58 15.10 -14.75 -3.25
C ASP A 58 16.41 -15.39 -2.75
N LYS A 59 17.44 -15.44 -3.61
CA LYS A 59 18.78 -15.97 -3.27
C LYS A 59 19.48 -15.21 -2.13
N THR A 60 19.01 -14.02 -1.76
CA THR A 60 19.49 -13.24 -0.61
C THR A 60 18.62 -13.44 0.64
N GLY A 61 17.60 -14.29 0.56
CA GLY A 61 16.66 -14.58 1.65
C GLY A 61 15.60 -13.49 1.83
N VAL A 62 15.36 -12.64 0.83
CA VAL A 62 14.42 -11.51 0.93
C VAL A 62 13.13 -11.81 0.19
N ALA A 63 12.01 -11.68 0.88
CA ALA A 63 10.66 -11.69 0.32
C ALA A 63 10.11 -10.27 0.30
N VAL A 64 9.51 -9.86 -0.81
CA VAL A 64 8.99 -8.50 -1.00
C VAL A 64 7.53 -8.56 -1.42
N VAL A 65 6.70 -7.74 -0.79
CA VAL A 65 5.30 -7.52 -1.20
C VAL A 65 5.00 -6.04 -1.28
N ASN A 66 4.10 -5.67 -2.18
CA ASN A 66 3.56 -4.31 -2.25
C ASN A 66 2.29 -4.23 -1.42
N VAL A 67 2.22 -3.15 -0.63
CA VAL A 67 1.07 -2.80 0.20
C VAL A 67 0.48 -1.54 -0.38
N VAL A 68 -0.83 -1.55 -0.63
CA VAL A 68 -1.58 -0.40 -1.13
C VAL A 68 -2.67 -0.04 -0.12
N PRO A 69 -3.02 1.23 0.04
CA PRO A 69 -4.20 1.60 0.82
C PRO A 69 -5.44 0.90 0.26
N ALA A 70 -6.35 0.45 1.13
CA ALA A 70 -7.59 -0.17 0.70
C ALA A 70 -8.51 0.83 -0.02
N SER A 71 -8.47 2.11 0.38
CA SER A 71 -9.19 3.20 -0.28
C SER A 71 -8.44 4.54 -0.13
N LEU A 72 -8.81 5.51 -0.98
CA LEU A 72 -8.33 6.91 -0.87
C LEU A 72 -8.81 7.61 0.41
N THR A 73 -9.79 7.06 1.12
CA THR A 73 -10.28 7.58 2.40
C THR A 73 -9.74 6.82 3.61
N SER A 74 -8.97 5.75 3.40
CA SER A 74 -8.42 4.95 4.49
C SER A 74 -7.31 5.74 5.19
N ALA A 75 -7.52 6.10 6.46
CA ALA A 75 -6.52 6.70 7.32
C ALA A 75 -6.38 5.90 8.60
N GLY A 76 -5.15 5.71 9.07
CA GLY A 76 -4.89 5.02 10.33
C GLY A 76 -3.49 4.44 10.42
N ALA A 77 -3.27 3.63 11.43
CA ALA A 77 -2.05 2.84 11.59
C ALA A 77 -2.42 1.36 11.73
N THR A 78 -1.63 0.49 11.12
CA THR A 78 -1.80 -0.95 11.22
C THR A 78 -0.46 -1.63 11.40
N THR A 79 -0.48 -2.87 11.89
CA THR A 79 0.70 -3.71 12.02
C THR A 79 0.68 -4.76 10.92
N ILE A 80 1.74 -4.82 10.13
CA ILE A 80 2.00 -5.89 9.17
C ILE A 80 2.77 -6.99 9.88
N LYS A 81 2.27 -8.22 9.82
CA LYS A 81 2.94 -9.43 10.31
C LYS A 81 3.44 -10.24 9.13
N ALA A 82 4.72 -10.62 9.15
CA ALA A 82 5.32 -11.53 8.21
C ALA A 82 5.61 -12.86 8.92
N GLU A 83 5.10 -13.96 8.39
CA GLU A 83 5.31 -15.32 8.88
C GLU A 83 6.03 -16.13 7.81
N ALA A 84 7.23 -16.62 8.13
CA ALA A 84 8.04 -17.44 7.25
C ALA A 84 8.04 -18.89 7.75
N SER A 85 7.96 -19.85 6.83
CA SER A 85 8.17 -21.27 7.12
C SER A 85 9.38 -21.78 6.37
N VAL A 86 10.36 -22.31 7.10
CA VAL A 86 11.60 -22.90 6.55
C VAL A 86 11.79 -24.27 7.18
N SER A 87 11.78 -25.32 6.36
CA SER A 87 12.05 -26.71 6.80
C SER A 87 11.23 -27.15 8.03
N GLY A 88 9.94 -26.78 8.08
CA GLY A 88 9.03 -27.11 9.18
C GLY A 88 9.16 -26.26 10.44
N LYS A 89 9.96 -25.17 10.40
CA LYS A 89 10.03 -24.16 11.48
C LYS A 89 9.41 -22.85 11.03
N THR A 90 8.60 -22.25 11.89
CA THR A 90 7.90 -20.99 11.64
C THR A 90 8.57 -19.84 12.38
N GLY A 91 8.85 -18.74 11.69
CA GLY A 91 9.35 -17.49 12.27
C GLY A 91 8.42 -16.35 11.94
N SER A 92 8.26 -15.39 12.84
CA SER A 92 7.40 -14.24 12.63
C SER A 92 8.07 -12.93 13.00
N ALA A 93 7.79 -11.88 12.23
CA ALA A 93 8.11 -10.50 12.58
C ALA A 93 6.92 -9.58 12.32
N THR A 94 6.95 -8.41 12.94
CA THR A 94 5.95 -7.37 12.77
C THR A 94 6.61 -6.05 12.40
N ALA A 95 5.88 -5.21 11.68
CA ALA A 95 6.25 -3.83 11.37
C ALA A 95 4.99 -2.95 11.43
N ASN A 96 5.09 -1.77 12.04
CA ASN A 96 3.98 -0.83 12.11
C ASN A 96 4.06 0.12 10.92
N ILE A 97 2.92 0.37 10.27
CA ILE A 97 2.81 1.31 9.17
C ILE A 97 1.68 2.30 9.44
N ALA A 98 1.82 3.51 8.93
CA ALA A 98 0.76 4.51 8.93
C ALA A 98 0.30 4.76 7.50
N VAL A 99 -1.02 4.84 7.32
CA VAL A 99 -1.70 5.12 6.06
C VAL A 99 -2.39 6.47 6.18
N GLY A 100 -2.09 7.39 5.27
CA GLY A 100 -2.82 8.65 5.13
C GLY A 100 -4.05 8.52 4.23
N ALA A 101 -5.13 9.22 4.58
CA ALA A 101 -6.22 9.43 3.64
C ALA A 101 -5.84 10.54 2.64
N ALA A 102 -6.21 10.31 1.39
CA ALA A 102 -6.08 11.24 0.28
C ALA A 102 -7.41 11.47 -0.44
N PRO A 103 -8.40 12.12 0.22
CA PRO A 103 -9.75 12.23 -0.32
C PRO A 103 -9.78 13.05 -1.62
N LEU A 104 -10.70 12.68 -2.52
CA LEU A 104 -10.97 13.44 -3.73
C LEU A 104 -11.91 14.60 -3.41
N THR A 105 -11.58 15.78 -3.94
CA THR A 105 -12.44 16.96 -3.90
C THR A 105 -12.85 17.34 -5.32
N VAL A 106 -14.13 17.66 -5.47
CA VAL A 106 -14.71 18.15 -6.72
C VAL A 106 -14.70 19.66 -6.66
N GLY A 107 -14.04 20.30 -7.62
CA GLY A 107 -14.03 21.77 -7.71
C GLY A 107 -15.26 22.30 -8.45
N THR A 108 -15.27 23.61 -8.69
CA THR A 108 -16.42 24.30 -9.29
C THR A 108 -16.66 23.84 -10.73
N LEU A 109 -17.94 23.60 -11.06
CA LEU A 109 -18.33 23.34 -12.44
C LEU A 109 -18.15 24.62 -13.26
N THR A 110 -17.38 24.54 -14.34
CA THR A 110 -17.12 25.69 -15.20
C THR A 110 -17.22 25.27 -16.65
N PHE A 111 -17.80 26.14 -17.48
CA PHE A 111 -17.74 25.94 -18.92
C PHE A 111 -16.35 26.31 -19.43
N SER A 112 -15.83 25.53 -20.38
CA SER A 112 -14.55 25.80 -21.03
C SER A 112 -14.75 25.86 -22.55
N PRO A 113 -14.65 27.05 -23.17
CA PRO A 113 -14.47 28.37 -22.55
C PRO A 113 -15.74 28.86 -21.82
N ALA A 114 -15.58 29.80 -20.87
CA ALA A 114 -16.71 30.41 -20.19
C ALA A 114 -17.59 31.18 -21.20
N PRO A 115 -18.92 30.96 -21.23
CA PRO A 115 -19.79 31.61 -22.18
C PRO A 115 -19.89 33.10 -21.84
N SER A 116 -19.71 33.95 -22.85
CA SER A 116 -19.87 35.39 -22.73
C SER A 116 -21.33 35.86 -22.93
N GLY A 117 -22.29 34.93 -22.99
CA GLY A 117 -23.70 35.17 -23.30
C GLY A 117 -24.57 33.92 -23.16
N THR A 118 -25.79 33.95 -23.69
CA THR A 118 -26.68 32.77 -23.72
C THR A 118 -26.14 31.71 -24.68
N LEU A 119 -26.34 30.43 -24.35
CA LEU A 119 -26.00 29.33 -25.25
C LEU A 119 -26.95 29.35 -26.47
N PRO A 120 -26.44 29.44 -27.72
CA PRO A 120 -27.29 29.47 -28.89
C PRO A 120 -28.04 28.14 -29.10
N ALA A 121 -29.18 28.19 -29.77
CA ALA A 121 -29.91 26.97 -30.13
C ALA A 121 -29.02 26.01 -30.94
N PHE A 122 -29.14 24.71 -30.66
CA PHE A 122 -28.37 23.63 -31.31
C PHE A 122 -26.84 23.71 -31.13
N SER A 123 -26.34 24.58 -30.25
CA SER A 123 -24.92 24.64 -29.90
C SER A 123 -24.60 23.78 -28.68
N THR A 124 -23.36 23.28 -28.63
CA THR A 124 -22.81 22.51 -27.51
C THR A 124 -21.67 23.26 -26.86
N LEU A 125 -21.60 23.24 -25.53
CA LEU A 125 -20.49 23.80 -24.77
C LEU A 125 -19.94 22.74 -23.81
N SER A 126 -18.61 22.70 -23.66
CA SER A 126 -17.94 21.73 -22.79
C SER A 126 -18.01 22.20 -21.34
N LEU A 127 -18.46 21.32 -20.46
CA LEU A 127 -18.43 21.51 -19.01
C LEU A 127 -17.21 20.81 -18.43
N ALA A 128 -16.34 21.56 -17.75
CA ALA A 128 -15.19 21.05 -17.03
C ALA A 128 -15.52 20.91 -15.54
N ILE A 129 -15.15 19.77 -14.97
CA ILE A 129 -15.27 19.48 -13.54
C ILE A 129 -13.87 19.09 -13.06
N PRO A 130 -13.13 20.00 -12.40
CA PRO A 130 -11.83 19.67 -11.87
C PRO A 130 -11.97 18.70 -10.69
N ILE A 131 -11.16 17.64 -10.70
CA ILE A 131 -11.07 16.66 -9.61
C ILE A 131 -9.64 16.71 -9.07
N SER A 132 -9.49 16.92 -7.77
CA SER A 132 -8.20 16.98 -7.09
C SER A 132 -8.13 15.93 -5.98
N SER A 133 -7.00 15.23 -5.84
CA SER A 133 -6.70 14.39 -4.68
C SER A 133 -5.91 15.19 -3.65
N GLY A 134 -6.32 15.19 -2.39
CA GLY A 134 -5.50 15.74 -1.30
C GLY A 134 -4.42 14.74 -0.91
N GLY A 135 -3.16 15.12 -0.82
CA GLY A 135 -2.06 14.23 -0.43
C GLY A 135 -0.75 14.97 -0.33
#